data_AF-D7GQM7-F1
#
_entry.id   AF-D7GQM7-F1
#
_cell.length_a   1.000
_cell.length_b   1.000
_cell.length_c   1.000
_cell.angle_alpha   90.00
_cell.angle_beta   90.00
_cell.angle_gamma   90.00
#
_symmetry.space_group_name_H-M   'P 1'
#
loop_
_entity.id
_entity.type
_entity.pdbx_description
1 polymer ?
#
loop_
_entity_poly.entity_id
_entity_poly.type
_entity_poly.pdbx_seq_one_letter_code
_entity_poly.pdbx_strand_id
1 'polypeptide(L)'
;MTSKELIKTLMTEHDITNAEMAKTLGITQAALWDRLNPKKSDNTTVAKLGDMLSVMGYKIMVVPDETPIPEGGYEVGQTDMVG
;
A
#
# COMPACT_ATOMS: atom_id res chain seq x y z
N MET A 1 -1.45 8.11 7.61
CA MET A 1 -0.73 7.86 6.33
C MET A 1 -1.72 7.36 5.30
N THR A 2 -1.48 7.68 4.03
CA THR A 2 -2.24 7.17 2.90
C THR A 2 -1.79 5.74 2.53
N SER A 3 -2.65 4.99 1.83
CA SER A 3 -2.32 3.64 1.37
C SER A 3 -1.07 3.60 0.48
N LYS A 4 -0.80 4.68 -0.27
CA LYS A 4 0.37 4.78 -1.16
C LYS A 4 1.67 4.98 -0.39
N GLU A 5 1.62 5.78 0.67
CA GLU A 5 2.76 5.98 1.57
C GLU A 5 3.11 4.66 2.26
N LEU A 6 2.10 3.94 2.78
CA LEU A 6 2.29 2.62 3.36
C LEU A 6 3.03 1.67 2.41
N ILE A 7 2.55 1.53 1.17
CA ILE A 7 3.18 0.63 0.20
C ILE A 7 4.63 1.03 -0.07
N LYS A 8 4.94 2.32 -0.22
CA LYS A 8 6.32 2.77 -0.46
C LYS A 8 7.23 2.51 0.74
N THR A 9 6.73 2.73 1.96
CA THR A 9 7.45 2.43 3.20
C THR A 9 7.78 0.95 3.27
N LEU A 10 6.78 0.08 3.11
CA LEU A 10 6.98 -1.37 3.13
C LEU A 10 7.91 -1.86 2.01
N MET A 11 7.79 -1.32 0.79
CA MET A 11 8.72 -1.66 -0.28
C MET A 11 10.17 -1.30 0.06
N THR A 12 10.39 -0.20 0.78
CA THR A 12 11.72 0.23 1.22
C THR A 12 12.25 -0.65 2.35
N GLU A 13 11.41 -0.98 3.33
CA GLU A 13 11.76 -1.83 4.46
C GLU A 13 12.06 -3.28 4.04
N HIS A 14 11.35 -3.79 3.03
CA HIS A 14 11.52 -5.14 2.49
C HIS A 14 12.53 -5.23 1.33
N ASP A 15 13.19 -4.12 0.96
CA ASP A 15 14.12 -4.03 -0.19
C ASP A 15 13.50 -4.53 -1.51
N ILE A 16 12.21 -4.25 -1.72
CA ILE A 16 11.47 -4.65 -2.92
C ILE A 16 11.46 -3.51 -3.93
N THR A 17 12.03 -3.77 -5.11
CA THR A 17 12.00 -2.82 -6.22
C THR A 17 10.62 -2.79 -6.90
N ASN A 18 10.34 -1.70 -7.61
CA ASN A 18 9.15 -1.62 -8.48
C ASN A 18 9.11 -2.75 -9.53
N ALA A 19 10.28 -3.21 -9.99
CA ALA A 19 10.38 -4.29 -10.97
C ALA A 19 9.94 -5.63 -10.37
N GLU A 20 10.40 -5.93 -9.15
CA GLU A 20 10.04 -7.17 -8.45
C GLU A 20 8.57 -7.19 -8.05
N MET A 21 8.07 -6.08 -7.50
CA MET A 21 6.65 -5.99 -7.15
C MET A 21 5.76 -6.14 -8.39
N ALA A 22 6.09 -5.46 -9.50
CA ALA A 22 5.33 -5.59 -10.74
C ALA A 22 5.35 -7.03 -11.28
N LYS A 23 6.52 -7.67 -11.23
CA LYS A 23 6.70 -9.07 -11.64
C LYS A 23 5.85 -10.03 -10.79
N THR A 24 5.88 -9.89 -9.47
CA THR A 24 5.10 -10.75 -8.55
C THR A 24 3.59 -10.56 -8.73
N LEU A 25 3.16 -9.33 -9.01
CA LEU A 25 1.76 -9.00 -9.28
C LEU A 25 1.32 -9.36 -10.71
N GLY A 26 2.23 -9.80 -11.58
CA GLY A 26 1.93 -10.09 -12.98
C GLY A 26 1.52 -8.86 -13.81
N ILE A 27 1.97 -7.66 -13.44
CA ILE A 27 1.66 -6.40 -14.11
C ILE A 27 2.92 -5.74 -14.70
N THR A 28 2.74 -4.75 -15.58
CA THR A 28 3.87 -3.95 -16.08
C THR A 28 4.36 -2.97 -15.01
N GLN A 29 5.65 -2.61 -15.05
CA GLN A 29 6.21 -1.59 -14.15
C GLN A 29 5.51 -0.24 -14.31
N ALA A 30 5.09 0.11 -15.53
CA ALA A 30 4.30 1.32 -15.79
C ALA A 30 2.92 1.27 -15.11
N ALA A 31 2.24 0.11 -15.14
CA ALA A 31 0.98 -0.08 -14.46
C ALA A 31 1.13 -0.02 -12.93
N LEU A 32 2.23 -0.52 -12.37
CA LEU A 32 2.54 -0.35 -10.95
C LEU A 32 2.81 1.12 -10.63
N TRP A 33 3.61 1.81 -11.44
CA TRP A 33 3.90 3.24 -11.25
C TRP A 33 2.63 4.10 -11.28
N ASP A 34 1.72 3.85 -12.22
CA ASP A 34 0.43 4.56 -12.27
C ASP A 34 -0.43 4.32 -11.01
N ARG A 35 -0.34 3.14 -10.38
CA ARG A 35 -1.01 2.83 -9.10
C ARG A 35 -0.37 3.56 -7.91
N LEU A 36 0.96 3.63 -7.88
CA LEU A 36 1.71 4.28 -6.80
C LEU A 36 1.82 5.81 -6.96
N ASN A 37 1.43 6.35 -8.11
CA ASN A 37 1.53 7.78 -8.39
C ASN A 37 0.41 8.54 -7.63
N PRO A 38 0.76 9.46 -6.71
CA PRO A 38 -0.20 10.29 -6.00
C PRO A 38 -1.08 11.14 -6.94
N LYS A 39 -0.57 11.57 -8.10
CA LYS A 39 -1.24 12.53 -9.00
C LYS A 39 -2.23 11.93 -10.01
N LYS A 40 -2.30 10.60 -10.13
CA LYS A 40 -3.04 9.93 -11.23
C LYS A 40 -4.24 9.09 -10.81
N SER A 41 -4.31 8.59 -9.58
CA SER A 41 -5.49 7.84 -9.14
C SER A 41 -5.73 7.95 -7.65
N ASP A 42 -6.89 8.45 -7.23
CA ASP A 42 -7.22 8.51 -5.79
C ASP A 42 -7.77 7.18 -5.24
N ASN A 43 -8.11 6.23 -6.12
CA ASN A 43 -8.84 5.01 -5.73
C ASN A 43 -8.03 3.74 -6.00
N THR A 44 -7.00 3.49 -5.18
CA THR A 44 -6.52 2.10 -5.02
C THR A 44 -7.63 1.32 -4.34
N THR A 45 -8.24 0.37 -5.05
CA THR A 45 -9.28 -0.48 -4.47
C THR A 45 -8.68 -1.35 -3.36
N VAL A 46 -9.50 -1.76 -2.38
CA VAL A 46 -9.10 -2.69 -1.31
C VAL A 46 -8.45 -3.95 -1.88
N ALA A 47 -8.97 -4.48 -2.99
CA ALA A 47 -8.38 -5.63 -3.68
C ALA A 47 -6.94 -5.35 -4.16
N LYS A 48 -6.71 -4.24 -4.88
CA LYS A 48 -5.36 -3.88 -5.36
C LYS A 48 -4.38 -3.63 -4.21
N LEU A 49 -4.86 -3.02 -3.13
CA LEU A 49 -4.06 -2.81 -1.93
C LEU A 49 -3.70 -4.15 -1.28
N GLY A 50 -4.66 -5.06 -1.15
CA GLY A 50 -4.46 -6.40 -0.61
C GLY A 50 -3.44 -7.19 -1.40
N ASP A 51 -3.53 -7.15 -2.74
CA ASP A 51 -2.56 -7.81 -3.61
C ASP A 51 -1.14 -7.30 -3.36
N MET A 52 -0.93 -5.97 -3.30
CA MET A 52 0.38 -5.37 -3.05
C MET A 52 0.91 -5.70 -1.65
N LEU A 53 0.06 -5.63 -0.62
CA LEU A 53 0.42 -5.98 0.76
C LEU A 53 0.81 -7.46 0.90
N SER A 54 0.13 -8.35 0.18
CA SER A 54 0.41 -9.78 0.24
C SER A 54 1.82 -10.14 -0.22
N VAL A 55 2.38 -9.40 -1.18
CA VAL A 55 3.77 -9.55 -1.65
C VAL A 55 4.77 -9.30 -0.52
N MET A 56 4.39 -8.46 0.45
CA MET A 56 5.23 -8.02 1.56
C MET A 56 4.90 -8.74 2.88
N GLY A 57 4.01 -9.74 2.84
CA GLY A 57 3.58 -10.48 4.04
C GLY A 57 2.53 -9.77 4.90
N TYR A 58 1.90 -8.71 4.37
CA TYR A 58 0.85 -7.96 5.04
C TYR A 58 -0.55 -8.36 4.55
N LYS A 59 -1.56 -8.14 5.41
CA LYS A 59 -2.98 -8.35 5.08
C LYS A 59 -3.81 -7.15 5.51
N ILE A 60 -4.97 -6.98 4.88
CA ILE A 60 -5.97 -5.99 5.30
C ILE A 60 -6.83 -6.62 6.40
N MET A 61 -7.04 -5.90 7.49
CA MET A 61 -7.95 -6.28 8.58
C MET A 61 -8.89 -5.13 8.90
N VAL A 62 -10.13 -5.45 9.26
CA VAL A 62 -11.10 -4.51 9.82
C VAL A 62 -11.22 -4.85 11.31
N VAL A 63 -10.94 -3.86 12.16
CA VAL A 63 -10.93 -3.99 13.62
C VAL A 63 -11.69 -2.82 14.25
N PRO A 64 -12.23 -2.94 15.47
CA PRO A 64 -12.74 -1.79 16.23
C PRO A 64 -11.70 -0.68 16.37
N ASP A 65 -12.11 0.58 16.37
CA ASP A 65 -11.24 1.76 16.47
C ASP A 65 -10.34 1.76 17.72
N GLU A 66 -10.84 1.20 18.82
CA GLU A 66 -10.11 1.04 20.09
C GLU A 66 -9.04 -0.06 20.07
N THR A 67 -8.93 -0.82 18.97
CA THR A 67 -7.98 -1.94 18.88
C THR A 67 -6.55 -1.41 18.82
N PRO A 68 -5.66 -1.81 19.76
CA PRO A 68 -4.27 -1.42 19.70
C PRO A 68 -3.59 -1.92 18.43
N ILE A 69 -2.76 -1.08 17.82
CA ILE A 69 -1.95 -1.45 16.67
C ILE A 69 -0.80 -2.34 17.15
N PRO A 70 -0.64 -3.58 16.65
CA PRO A 70 0.47 -4.45 17.03
C PRO A 70 1.80 -3.89 16.50
N GLU A 71 2.92 -4.35 17.07
CA GLU A 71 4.26 -4.01 16.57
C GLU A 71 4.41 -4.36 15.08
N GLY A 72 4.95 -3.42 14.28
CA GLY A 72 5.04 -3.54 12.83
C GLY A 72 3.70 -3.40 12.08
N GLY A 73 2.61 -3.10 12.79
CA GLY A 73 1.31 -2.75 12.22
C GLY A 73 1.23 -1.28 11.83
N TYR A 74 0.37 -0.99 10.85
CA TYR A 74 0.16 0.37 10.34
C TYR A 74 -1.34 0.67 10.28
N GLU A 75 -1.70 1.88 10.68
CA GLU A 75 -3.03 2.42 10.47
C GLU A 75 -3.03 3.30 9.22
N VAL A 76 -3.99 3.06 8.32
CA VAL A 76 -4.15 3.79 7.07
C VAL A 76 -5.41 4.61 7.13
N GLY A 77 -5.27 5.92 6.90
CA GLY A 77 -6.37 6.88 6.90
C GLY A 77 -6.21 7.92 5.81
N GLN A 78 -7.27 8.63 5.45
CA GLN A 78 -7.13 9.84 4.66
C GLN A 78 -6.45 10.90 5.53
N THR A 79 -5.28 11.38 5.11
CA THR A 79 -4.81 12.67 5.60
C THR A 79 -5.72 13.70 4.95
N ASP A 80 -6.53 14.40 5.76
CA ASP A 80 -7.24 15.59 5.29
C ASP A 80 -6.23 16.48 4.56
N MET A 81 -6.45 16.68 3.26
CA MET A 81 -5.82 17.80 2.57
C MET A 81 -6.42 19.05 3.23
N VAL A 82 -5.69 19.60 4.21
CA VAL A 82 -5.93 20.96 4.69
C VAL A 82 -5.78 21.84 3.45
N GLY A 83 -6.89 22.41 3.00
CA GLY A 83 -6.97 23.26 1.82
C GLY A 83 -6.18 24.56 1.94
#